data_AF-A0A533UT59-F1
#
_entry.id   AF-A0A533UT59-F1
#
_cell.length_a   1.000
_cell.length_b   1.000
_cell.length_c   1.000
_cell.angle_alpha   90.00
_cell.angle_beta   90.00
_cell.angle_gamma   90.00
#
_symmetry.space_group_name_H-M   'P 1'
#
loop_
_entity.id
_entity.type
_entity.pdbx_description
1 polymer ?
#
loop_
_entity_poly.entity_id
_entity_poly.type
_entity_poly.pdbx_seq_one_letter_code
_entity_poly.pdbx_strand_id
1 'polypeptide(L)'
;MDIKICINSIIQIIIFIGVTDWKTVKKMSTIDHTKIVHLIVHGQHDLIGTVKHKLTSLGFTENNLVPAYSKKTGNIGDYVAMAWPPMRATEIIINEITGINQAQTNDDVMGVWSNIDQKEISRIPLS
;
A
#
# COMPACT_ATOMS: atom_id res chain seq x y z
N MET A 1 -38.21 27.43 26.16
CA MET A 1 -37.06 26.93 25.38
C MET A 1 -37.03 25.42 25.59
N ASP A 2 -37.63 24.69 24.65
CA ASP A 2 -38.03 23.29 24.83
C ASP A 2 -36.83 22.34 24.76
N ILE A 3 -36.47 21.79 25.92
CA ILE A 3 -35.44 20.75 26.10
C ILE A 3 -35.59 19.56 25.14
N LYS A 4 -36.82 19.25 24.72
CA LYS A 4 -37.10 18.18 23.75
C LYS A 4 -36.52 18.45 22.35
N ILE A 5 -36.45 19.73 21.94
CA ILE A 5 -35.90 20.13 20.63
C ILE A 5 -34.38 19.98 20.63
N CYS A 6 -33.71 20.33 21.73
CA CYS A 6 -32.27 20.18 21.86
C CYS A 6 -31.82 18.71 21.81
N ILE A 7 -32.54 17.80 22.47
CA ILE A 7 -32.18 16.38 22.52
C ILE A 7 -32.31 15.71 21.14
N ASN A 8 -33.40 15.97 20.41
CA ASN A 8 -33.58 15.42 19.06
C ASN A 8 -32.52 15.92 18.07
N SER A 9 -32.07 17.17 18.22
CA SER A 9 -31.01 17.73 17.38
C SER A 9 -29.64 17.09 17.65
N ILE A 10 -29.31 16.81 18.92
CA ILE A 10 -28.05 16.13 19.30
C ILE A 10 -28.05 14.68 18.80
N ILE A 11 -29.17 13.97 18.91
CA ILE A 11 -29.28 12.57 18.43
C ILE A 11 -29.06 12.50 16.91
N GLN A 12 -29.62 13.44 16.14
CA GLN A 12 -29.42 13.51 14.69
C GLN A 12 -27.95 13.78 14.32
N ILE A 13 -27.25 14.62 15.07
CA ILE A 13 -25.82 14.91 14.86
C ILE A 13 -24.96 13.67 15.12
N ILE A 14 -25.21 12.92 16.20
CA ILE A 14 -24.45 11.70 16.51
C ILE A 14 -24.66 10.63 15.43
N ILE A 15 -25.89 10.48 14.93
CA ILE A 15 -26.20 9.58 13.81
C ILE A 15 -25.48 10.02 12.53
N PHE A 16 -25.44 11.32 12.22
CA PHE A 16 -24.74 11.86 11.05
C PHE A 16 -23.21 11.68 11.12
N ILE A 17 -22.60 11.91 12.29
CA ILE A 17 -21.17 11.67 12.50
C ILE A 17 -20.86 10.16 12.41
N GLY A 18 -21.68 9.30 13.03
CA GLY A 18 -21.46 7.85 13.01
C GLY A 18 -21.66 7.18 11.64
N VAL A 19 -22.59 7.68 10.82
CA VAL A 19 -22.88 7.13 9.48
C VAL A 19 -21.84 7.52 8.44
N THR A 20 -21.21 8.69 8.58
CA THR A 20 -20.18 9.20 7.65
C THR A 20 -18.82 8.53 7.87
N ASP A 21 -18.52 8.11 9.11
CA ASP A 21 -17.26 7.44 9.46
C ASP A 21 -17.20 5.98 8.98
N TRP A 22 -18.28 5.21 9.17
CA TRP A 22 -18.29 3.77 8.85
C TRP A 22 -18.11 3.46 7.34
N LYS A 23 -18.64 4.31 6.45
CA LYS A 23 -18.52 4.10 5.00
C LYS A 23 -17.10 4.34 4.50
N THR A 24 -16.32 5.15 5.23
CA THR A 24 -14.91 5.45 4.90
C THR A 24 -13.98 4.37 5.47
N VAL A 25 -14.28 3.86 6.67
CA VAL A 25 -13.51 2.75 7.28
C VAL A 25 -13.62 1.45 6.46
N LYS A 26 -14.74 1.22 5.77
CA LYS A 26 -14.99 -0.02 5.02
C LYS A 26 -14.25 -0.17 3.69
N LYS A 27 -13.49 0.85 3.26
CA LYS A 27 -12.70 0.80 2.02
C LYS A 27 -11.23 1.16 2.24
N MET A 28 -10.72 0.97 3.45
CA MET A 28 -9.32 0.64 3.65
C MET A 28 -9.29 -0.85 3.96
N SER A 29 -8.81 -1.67 3.03
CA SER A 29 -8.07 -2.85 3.48
C SER A 29 -7.02 -2.30 4.43
N THR A 30 -7.15 -2.56 5.72
CA THR A 30 -6.22 -2.06 6.74
C THR A 30 -4.82 -2.51 6.34
N ILE A 31 -4.07 -1.61 5.70
CA ILE A 31 -2.72 -1.90 5.22
C ILE A 31 -1.92 -2.15 6.49
N ASP A 32 -1.36 -3.34 6.63
CA ASP A 32 -0.57 -3.68 7.80
C ASP A 32 0.81 -3.01 7.66
N HIS A 33 0.96 -1.87 8.32
CA HIS A 33 2.18 -1.07 8.28
C HIS A 33 3.38 -1.72 8.98
N THR A 34 3.17 -2.85 9.66
CA THR A 34 4.23 -3.65 10.29
C THR A 34 4.90 -4.62 9.33
N LYS A 35 4.29 -4.85 8.15
CA LYS A 35 4.84 -5.73 7.12
C LYS A 35 6.08 -5.16 6.46
N ILE A 36 6.92 -6.06 5.98
CA ILE A 36 8.06 -5.73 5.14
C ILE A 36 7.55 -5.29 3.77
N VAL A 37 8.07 -4.17 3.28
CA VAL A 37 7.75 -3.62 1.97
C VAL A 37 9.00 -3.66 1.09
N HIS A 38 8.94 -4.44 0.02
CA HIS A 38 10.00 -4.58 -0.97
C HIS A 38 9.85 -3.50 -2.05
N LEU A 39 10.86 -2.64 -2.17
CA LEU A 39 10.86 -1.48 -3.08
C LEU A 39 11.41 -1.87 -4.46
N ILE A 40 10.59 -1.70 -5.51
CA ILE A 40 10.99 -1.90 -6.91
C ILE A 40 10.93 -0.56 -7.65
N VAL A 41 12.09 -0.02 -8.03
CA VAL A 41 12.21 1.30 -8.69
C VAL A 41 12.78 1.26 -10.11
N HIS A 42 12.91 0.08 -10.73
CA HIS A 42 13.34 -0.08 -12.14
C HIS A 42 14.57 0.76 -12.55
N GLY A 43 15.62 0.80 -11.71
CA GLY A 43 16.85 1.55 -12.00
C GLY A 43 16.78 3.06 -11.75
N GLN A 44 15.62 3.62 -11.38
CA GLN A 44 15.48 5.01 -10.95
C GLN A 44 15.81 5.14 -9.46
N HIS A 45 17.10 5.06 -9.13
CA HIS A 45 17.56 5.14 -7.74
C HIS A 45 17.16 6.46 -7.07
N ASP A 46 17.05 7.54 -7.83
CA ASP A 46 16.60 8.85 -7.35
C ASP A 46 15.19 8.81 -6.75
N LEU A 47 14.34 7.88 -7.20
CA LEU A 47 12.97 7.73 -6.67
C LEU A 47 12.91 6.98 -5.35
N ILE A 48 13.95 6.23 -4.96
CA ILE A 48 13.93 5.43 -3.72
C ILE A 48 13.64 6.32 -2.51
N GLY A 49 14.28 7.50 -2.44
CA GLY A 49 14.06 8.47 -1.36
C GLY A 49 12.61 8.96 -1.30
N THR A 50 12.05 9.38 -2.44
CA THR A 50 10.67 9.86 -2.54
C THR A 50 9.66 8.78 -2.18
N VAL A 51 9.85 7.56 -2.69
CA VAL A 51 8.98 6.42 -2.39
C VAL A 51 9.05 6.06 -0.91
N LYS A 52 10.24 6.00 -0.32
CA LYS A 52 10.41 5.79 1.12
C LYS A 52 9.69 6.86 1.93
N HIS A 53 9.88 8.13 1.58
CA HIS A 53 9.24 9.24 2.29
C HIS A 53 7.71 9.13 2.25
N LYS A 54 7.12 8.86 1.07
CA LYS A 54 5.67 8.67 0.92
C LYS A 54 5.18 7.47 1.74
N LEU A 55 5.90 6.34 1.73
CA LEU A 55 5.53 5.17 2.54
C LEU A 55 5.64 5.44 4.04
N THR A 56 6.69 6.13 4.49
CA THR A 56 6.80 6.54 5.90
C THR A 56 5.70 7.50 6.32
N SER A 57 5.28 8.42 5.44
CA SER A 57 4.13 9.30 5.66
C SER A 57 2.80 8.54 5.79
N LEU A 58 2.71 7.32 5.24
CA LEU A 58 1.54 6.46 5.38
C LEU A 58 1.58 5.61 6.66
N GLY A 59 2.68 5.66 7.42
CA GLY A 59 2.83 4.93 8.68
C GLY A 59 3.76 3.72 8.61
N PHE A 60 4.38 3.44 7.46
CA PHE A 60 5.40 2.38 7.39
C PHE A 60 6.68 2.79 8.11
N THR A 61 7.31 1.83 8.80
CA THR A 61 8.61 2.07 9.44
C THR A 61 9.72 1.94 8.42
N GLU A 62 10.69 2.86 8.43
CA GLU A 62 11.81 2.85 7.47
C GLU A 62 12.60 1.52 7.48
N ASN A 63 12.72 0.88 8.65
CA ASN A 63 13.36 -0.42 8.81
C ASN A 63 12.66 -1.55 8.04
N ASN A 64 11.36 -1.40 7.76
CA ASN A 64 10.58 -2.38 7.00
C ASN A 64 10.63 -2.11 5.49
N LEU A 65 11.18 -0.98 5.06
CA LEU A 65 11.29 -0.59 3.65
C LEU A 65 12.62 -1.09 3.07
N VAL A 66 12.58 -2.30 2.51
CA VAL A 66 13.76 -2.99 2.00
C VAL A 66 13.83 -2.88 0.47
N PRO A 67 15.00 -2.63 -0.14
CA PRO A 67 15.16 -2.72 -1.59
C PRO A 67 14.88 -4.16 -2.06
N ALA A 68 14.12 -4.30 -3.16
CA ALA A 68 13.90 -5.61 -3.76
C ALA A 68 15.20 -6.15 -4.39
N TYR A 69 15.56 -7.39 -4.09
CA TYR A 69 16.75 -8.05 -4.64
C TYR A 69 16.36 -8.95 -5.82
N SER A 70 17.12 -8.90 -6.92
CA SER A 70 16.83 -9.71 -8.13
C SER A 70 16.94 -11.23 -7.92
N LYS A 71 17.62 -11.67 -6.86
CA LYS A 71 17.88 -13.09 -6.57
C LYS A 71 16.99 -13.68 -5.47
N LYS A 72 16.28 -12.85 -4.70
CA LYS A 72 15.47 -13.29 -3.58
C LYS A 72 14.15 -12.53 -3.54
N THR A 73 13.05 -13.26 -3.70
CA THR A 73 11.72 -12.72 -3.50
C THR A 73 11.39 -12.55 -2.01
N GLY A 74 10.39 -11.72 -1.72
CA GLY A 74 9.76 -11.63 -0.40
C GLY A 74 8.96 -12.89 -0.04
N ASN A 75 8.42 -12.90 1.18
CA ASN A 75 7.57 -13.98 1.67
C ASN A 75 6.09 -13.71 1.33
N ILE A 76 5.26 -14.75 1.36
CA ILE A 76 3.81 -14.60 1.25
C ILE A 76 3.30 -13.71 2.40
N GLY A 77 2.51 -12.70 2.07
CA GLY A 77 2.01 -11.67 2.98
C GLY A 77 2.94 -10.46 3.16
N ASP A 78 4.13 -10.46 2.55
CA ASP A 78 4.93 -9.24 2.41
C ASP A 78 4.31 -8.32 1.36
N TYR A 79 4.65 -7.03 1.41
CA TYR A 79 4.22 -6.05 0.44
C TYR A 79 5.32 -5.71 -0.56
N VAL A 80 4.91 -5.34 -1.76
CA VAL A 80 5.77 -4.89 -2.85
C VAL A 80 5.31 -3.50 -3.26
N ALA A 81 6.17 -2.52 -3.09
CA ALA A 81 5.94 -1.16 -3.54
C ALA A 81 6.70 -0.93 -4.84
N MET A 82 5.96 -0.83 -5.95
CA MET A 82 6.51 -0.65 -7.28
C MET A 82 6.27 0.77 -7.79
N ALA A 83 7.33 1.43 -8.24
CA ALA A 83 7.23 2.71 -8.93
C ALA A 83 6.70 2.49 -10.37
N TRP A 84 5.55 3.06 -10.68
CA TRP A 84 4.83 2.85 -11.94
C TRP A 84 4.39 4.18 -12.56
N PRO A 85 4.32 4.31 -13.90
CA PRO A 85 4.87 3.42 -14.93
C PRO A 85 6.41 3.32 -14.92
N PRO A 86 7.02 2.23 -15.45
CA PRO A 86 8.48 2.02 -15.36
C PRO A 86 9.31 3.08 -16.09
N MET A 87 8.78 3.63 -17.20
CA MET A 87 9.46 4.67 -17.98
C MET A 87 9.45 6.05 -17.32
N ARG A 88 8.43 6.34 -16.50
CA ARG A 88 8.24 7.62 -15.83
C ARG A 88 7.30 7.39 -14.65
N ALA A 89 7.85 7.13 -13.48
CA ALA A 89 7.01 6.79 -12.33
C ALA A 89 6.19 8.01 -11.91
N THR A 90 4.87 7.84 -11.89
CA THR A 90 3.91 8.85 -11.44
C THR A 90 3.13 8.39 -10.22
N GLU A 91 3.18 7.10 -9.92
CA GLU A 91 2.49 6.46 -8.81
C GLU A 91 3.32 5.31 -8.23
N ILE A 92 2.98 4.93 -7.00
CA ILE A 92 3.51 3.77 -6.28
C ILE A 92 2.35 2.80 -6.15
N ILE A 93 2.49 1.64 -6.77
CA ILE A 93 1.54 0.54 -6.62
C ILE A 93 2.02 -0.33 -5.46
N ILE A 94 1.16 -0.57 -4.48
CA ILE A 94 1.40 -1.52 -3.40
C ILE A 94 0.64 -2.79 -3.69
N ASN A 95 1.39 -3.88 -3.83
CA ASN A 95 0.87 -5.22 -3.98
C ASN A 95 1.20 -6.08 -2.77
N GLU A 96 0.32 -7.00 -2.40
CA GLU A 96 0.59 -8.07 -1.43
C GLU A 96 1.00 -9.34 -2.17
N ILE A 97 2.05 -10.02 -1.69
CA ILE A 97 2.47 -11.31 -2.22
C ILE A 97 1.50 -12.37 -1.72
N THR A 98 0.68 -12.93 -2.60
CA THR A 98 -0.32 -13.96 -2.25
C THR A 98 0.17 -15.38 -2.51
N GLY A 99 1.24 -15.54 -3.31
CA GLY A 99 1.78 -16.84 -3.69
C GLY A 99 3.17 -16.72 -4.31
N ILE A 100 3.93 -17.82 -4.27
CA ILE A 100 5.25 -17.91 -4.88
C ILE A 100 5.25 -19.15 -5.77
N ASN A 101 5.34 -18.96 -7.08
CA ASN A 101 5.37 -20.04 -8.05
C ASN A 101 6.82 -20.38 -8.41
N GLN A 102 7.40 -21.33 -7.67
CA GLN A 102 8.80 -21.74 -7.87
C GLN A 102 9.07 -22.47 -9.20
N ALA A 103 8.04 -22.76 -9.99
CA ALA A 103 8.16 -23.59 -11.20
C ALA A 103 8.59 -22.80 -12.45
N GLN A 104 8.54 -21.47 -12.44
CA GLN A 104 8.94 -20.64 -13.58
C GLN A 104 10.30 -20.01 -13.31
N THR A 105 11.36 -20.53 -13.91
CA THR A 105 12.64 -19.81 -14.01
C THR A 105 12.67 -19.14 -15.36
N ASN A 106 12.08 -17.96 -15.46
CA ASN A 106 12.12 -17.16 -16.68
C ASN A 106 13.20 -16.08 -16.54
N ASP A 107 13.99 -15.90 -17.60
CA ASP A 107 14.98 -14.83 -17.79
C ASP A 107 14.32 -13.45 -18.00
N ASP A 108 13.24 -13.18 -17.28
CA ASP A 108 12.47 -11.94 -17.39
C ASP A 108 13.21 -10.78 -16.72
N VAL A 109 12.97 -9.57 -17.21
CA VAL A 109 13.61 -8.32 -16.75
C VAL A 109 13.40 -8.06 -15.25
N MET A 110 12.41 -8.72 -14.64
CA MET A 110 12.05 -8.62 -13.21
C MET A 110 12.66 -9.74 -12.34
N GLY A 111 13.36 -10.73 -12.93
CA GLY A 111 13.96 -11.86 -12.21
C GLY A 111 12.94 -12.65 -11.39
N VAL A 112 13.30 -13.03 -10.17
CA VAL A 112 12.42 -13.84 -9.28
C VAL A 112 11.07 -13.19 -8.92
N TRP A 113 10.89 -11.90 -9.19
CA TRP A 113 9.67 -11.15 -8.92
C TRP A 113 8.57 -11.34 -9.98
N SER A 114 8.90 -11.90 -11.16
CA SER A 114 7.89 -12.33 -12.16
C SER A 114 7.14 -13.58 -11.72
N ASN A 115 7.69 -14.32 -10.76
CA ASN A 115 7.21 -15.65 -10.36
C ASN A 115 6.34 -15.61 -9.11
N ILE A 116 6.01 -14.42 -8.62
CA ILE A 116 5.15 -14.26 -7.45
C ILE A 116 3.75 -13.83 -7.88
N ASP A 117 2.76 -14.46 -7.25
CA ASP A 117 1.39 -13.99 -7.35
C ASP A 117 1.25 -12.76 -6.47
N GLN A 118 0.82 -11.66 -7.08
CA GLN A 118 0.70 -10.36 -6.44
C GLN A 118 -0.74 -9.88 -6.56
N LYS A 119 -1.29 -9.37 -5.46
CA LYS A 119 -2.60 -8.74 -5.44
C LYS A 119 -2.43 -7.26 -5.11
N GLU A 120 -2.90 -6.40 -6.00
CA GLU A 120 -2.91 -4.97 -5.75
C GLU A 120 -3.83 -4.64 -4.56
N ILE A 121 -3.27 -3.93 -3.58
CA ILE A 121 -4.00 -3.49 -2.39
C ILE A 121 -4.15 -1.96 -2.36
N SER A 122 -3.24 -1.22 -2.99
CA SER A 122 -3.29 0.24 -3.00
C SER A 122 -2.49 0.86 -4.14
N ARG A 123 -2.85 2.08 -4.52
CA ARG A 123 -2.10 2.94 -5.44
C ARG A 123 -1.97 4.32 -4.85
N ILE A 124 -0.75 4.86 -4.85
CA ILE A 124 -0.41 6.14 -4.23
C ILE A 124 0.22 7.04 -5.30
N PRO A 125 -0.34 8.23 -5.59
CA PRO A 125 0.28 9.16 -6.52
C PRO A 125 1.59 9.74 -5.95
N LEU A 126 2.60 9.87 -6.81
CA LEU A 126 3.88 10.53 -6.50
C LEU A 126 3.79 12.06 -6.56
N SER A 127 2.81 12.60 -7.30
CA SER A 127 2.55 14.04 -7.42
C SER A 127 2.16 14.71 -6.10
#